data_AF-A0A945R0G1-F1
#
_entry.id   AF-A0A945R0G1-F1
#
_cell.length_a   1.000
_cell.length_b   1.000
_cell.length_c   1.000
_cell.angle_alpha   90.00
_cell.angle_beta   90.00
_cell.angle_gamma   90.00
#
_symmetry.space_group_name_H-M   'P 1'
#
loop_
_entity.id
_entity.type
_entity.pdbx_description
1 polymer ?
#
loop_
_entity_poly.entity_id
_entity_poly.type
_entity_poly.pdbx_seq_one_letter_code
_entity_poly.pdbx_strand_id
1 'polypeptide(L)'
;MAQQGEGSLQAPTRHPLGWQEDTFWERDSLNEELERVYDVCHGCRRCVSLCDAFPTLFDLVDESETMEVDGVEKNDFFDVVEQCYLCDLCYLTKC
;
A
#
# COMPACT_ATOMS: atom_id res chain seq x y z
N MET A 1 8.21 -21.81 -15.20
CA MET A 1 7.04 -21.94 -14.31
C MET A 1 7.57 -22.32 -12.94
N ALA A 2 7.60 -21.39 -11.99
CA ALA A 2 8.15 -21.66 -10.65
C ALA A 2 7.15 -22.51 -9.85
N GLN A 3 7.63 -23.62 -9.29
CA GLN A 3 6.86 -24.52 -8.43
C GLN A 3 6.45 -23.78 -7.14
N GLN A 4 5.15 -23.75 -6.85
CA GLN A 4 4.61 -23.24 -5.59
C GLN A 4 4.82 -24.30 -4.50
N GLY A 5 5.95 -24.25 -3.82
CA GLY A 5 6.18 -24.98 -2.57
C GLY A 5 5.63 -24.19 -1.37
N GLU A 6 5.14 -24.89 -0.35
CA GLU A 6 4.66 -24.29 0.90
C GLU A 6 5.73 -23.41 1.57
N GLY A 7 5.32 -22.27 2.15
CA GLY A 7 6.19 -21.39 2.93
C GLY A 7 6.81 -20.18 2.22
N SER A 8 6.36 -19.83 1.00
CA SER A 8 6.76 -18.59 0.28
C SER A 8 8.28 -18.38 0.20
N LEU A 9 9.05 -19.45 0.02
CA LEU A 9 10.52 -19.46 0.03
C LEU A 9 11.16 -18.89 -1.25
N GLN A 10 10.36 -18.47 -2.23
CA GLN A 10 10.86 -17.92 -3.48
C GLN A 10 11.24 -16.45 -3.31
N ALA A 11 12.21 -16.01 -4.12
CA ALA A 11 12.57 -14.60 -4.16
C ALA A 11 11.35 -13.74 -4.54
N PRO A 12 11.15 -12.61 -3.86
CA PRO A 12 10.07 -11.72 -4.20
C PRO A 12 10.19 -11.19 -5.63
N THR A 13 9.08 -11.20 -6.36
CA THR A 13 9.05 -10.63 -7.71
C THR A 13 8.72 -9.15 -7.61
N ARG A 14 9.61 -8.30 -8.11
CA ARG A 14 9.34 -6.87 -8.30
C ARG A 14 8.93 -6.63 -9.75
N HIS A 15 7.73 -6.11 -9.95
CA HIS A 15 7.25 -5.74 -11.27
C HIS A 15 7.83 -4.37 -11.66
N PRO A 16 8.39 -4.20 -12.87
CA PRO A 16 8.85 -2.88 -13.32
C PRO A 16 7.71 -1.87 -13.34
N LEU A 17 7.99 -0.64 -12.91
CA LEU A 17 7.06 0.48 -13.03
C LEU A 17 7.00 0.96 -14.48
N GLY A 18 5.80 1.23 -14.99
CA GLY A 18 5.55 1.75 -16.34
C GLY A 18 5.91 3.22 -16.52
N TRP A 19 7.07 3.68 -16.04
CA TRP A 19 7.44 5.11 -15.99
C TRP A 19 7.55 5.82 -17.35
N GLN A 20 7.54 5.05 -18.44
CA GLN A 20 7.54 5.55 -19.83
C GLN A 20 6.13 5.65 -20.41
N GLU A 21 5.11 5.15 -19.72
CA GLU A 21 3.72 5.27 -20.11
C GLU A 21 3.21 6.68 -19.75
N ASP A 22 2.39 7.27 -20.61
CA ASP A 22 1.85 8.61 -20.39
C ASP A 22 1.02 8.70 -19.09
N THR A 23 0.36 7.60 -18.73
CA THR A 23 -0.46 7.45 -17.52
C THR A 23 0.35 7.48 -16.22
N PHE A 24 1.67 7.25 -16.25
CA PHE A 24 2.48 7.19 -15.04
C PHE A 24 2.48 8.50 -14.24
N TRP A 25 2.30 9.63 -14.93
CA TRP A 25 2.29 10.95 -14.33
C TRP A 25 0.88 11.48 -14.04
N GLU A 26 -0.15 10.70 -14.35
CA GLU A 26 -1.54 11.09 -14.09
C GLU A 26 -1.86 10.95 -12.60
N ARG A 27 -2.37 12.03 -12.01
CA ARG A 27 -2.65 12.09 -10.57
C ARG A 27 -3.69 11.05 -10.16
N ASP A 28 -4.69 10.80 -11.01
CA ASP A 28 -5.75 9.84 -10.70
C ASP A 28 -5.21 8.41 -10.69
N SER A 29 -4.31 8.05 -11.61
CA SER A 29 -3.63 6.76 -11.60
C SER A 29 -2.73 6.57 -10.37
N LEU A 30 -2.09 7.63 -9.88
CA LEU A 30 -1.37 7.60 -8.61
C LEU A 30 -2.34 7.36 -7.44
N ASN A 31 -3.46 8.06 -7.39
CA ASN A 31 -4.43 7.92 -6.31
C ASN A 31 -5.02 6.51 -6.24
N GLU A 32 -5.32 5.89 -7.38
CA GLU A 32 -5.77 4.50 -7.47
C GLU A 32 -4.73 3.53 -6.89
N GLU A 33 -3.46 3.72 -7.22
CA GLU A 33 -2.37 2.88 -6.71
C GLU A 33 -2.10 3.11 -5.22
N LEU A 34 -2.20 4.36 -4.73
CA LEU A 34 -2.10 4.68 -3.30
C LEU A 34 -3.22 4.02 -2.50
N GLU A 35 -4.46 4.09 -2.99
CA GLU A 35 -5.61 3.42 -2.38
C GLU A 35 -5.38 1.91 -2.28
N ARG A 36 -4.89 1.27 -3.35
CA ARG A 36 -4.55 -0.16 -3.35
C ARG A 36 -3.47 -0.50 -2.33
N VAL A 37 -2.45 0.35 -2.17
CA VAL A 37 -1.37 0.14 -1.20
C VAL A 37 -1.90 0.31 0.23
N TYR A 38 -2.69 1.34 0.48
CA TYR A 38 -3.26 1.63 1.79
C TYR A 38 -4.25 0.57 2.24
N ASP A 39 -5.06 0.04 1.33
CA ASP A 39 -5.94 -1.10 1.60
C ASP A 39 -5.14 -2.33 2.07
N VAL A 40 -4.03 -2.64 1.39
CA VAL A 40 -3.11 -3.71 1.81
C VAL A 40 -2.50 -3.43 3.19
N CYS A 41 -2.10 -2.19 3.48
CA CYS A 41 -1.59 -1.80 4.78
C CYS A 41 -2.65 -1.98 5.87
N HIS A 42 -3.87 -1.49 5.62
CA HIS A 42 -5.01 -1.55 6.52
C HIS A 42 -5.43 -2.99 6.85
N GLY A 43 -5.44 -3.87 5.84
CA GLY A 43 -5.80 -5.28 6.00
C GLY A 43 -4.72 -6.16 6.59
N CYS A 44 -3.44 -5.93 6.28
CA CYS A 44 -2.34 -6.83 6.69
C CYS A 44 -1.84 -6.59 8.13
N ARG A 45 -1.76 -5.32 8.57
CA ARG A 45 -1.34 -4.85 9.91
C ARG A 45 -0.04 -5.47 10.50
N ARG A 46 0.73 -6.22 9.72
CA ARG A 46 1.93 -6.96 10.19
C ARG A 46 3.12 -6.05 10.53
N CYS A 47 3.15 -4.87 9.92
CA CYS A 47 4.21 -3.87 10.11
C CYS A 47 3.79 -2.69 11.00
N VAL A 48 2.67 -2.77 11.74
CA VAL A 48 2.16 -1.67 12.58
C VAL A 48 3.22 -1.14 13.54
N SER A 49 4.04 -2.01 14.14
CA SER A 49 5.12 -1.60 15.06
C SER A 49 6.42 -1.19 14.37
N LEU A 50 6.47 -1.25 13.04
CA LEU A 50 7.67 -1.04 12.23
C LEU A 50 7.55 0.14 11.27
N CYS A 51 6.37 0.73 11.14
CA CYS A 51 6.09 1.73 10.13
C CYS A 51 5.37 2.94 10.75
N ASP A 52 6.00 4.10 10.60
CA ASP A 52 5.55 5.36 11.19
C ASP A 52 4.32 5.95 10.48
N ALA A 53 3.99 5.49 9.27
CA ALA A 53 2.81 5.96 8.53
C ALA A 53 1.48 5.36 9.05
N PHE A 54 1.51 4.29 9.85
CA PHE A 54 0.29 3.61 10.31
C PHE A 54 -0.61 4.45 11.20
N PRO A 55 -0.11 5.18 12.22
CA PRO A 55 -0.95 6.05 13.03
C PRO A 55 -1.78 7.00 12.17
N THR A 56 -1.14 7.73 11.24
CA THR A 56 -1.83 8.64 10.32
C THR A 56 -2.83 7.92 9.42
N LEU A 57 -2.45 6.79 8.82
CA LEU A 57 -3.37 6.03 7.96
C LEU A 57 -4.59 5.54 8.74
N PHE A 58 -4.42 5.05 9.97
CA PHE A 58 -5.52 4.55 10.78
C PHE A 58 -6.41 5.66 11.30
N ASP A 59 -5.84 6.79 11.73
CA ASP A 59 -6.63 7.95 12.16
C ASP A 59 -7.54 8.43 11.02
N LEU A 60 -7.01 8.55 9.79
CA LEU A 60 -7.80 8.93 8.61
C LEU A 60 -8.92 7.93 8.29
N VAL A 61 -8.63 6.63 8.37
CA VAL A 61 -9.63 5.59 8.11
C VAL A 61 -10.71 5.58 9.20
N ASP A 62 -10.33 5.67 10.47
CA ASP A 62 -11.25 5.67 11.61
C ASP A 62 -12.14 6.93 11.63
N GLU A 63 -11.68 8.05 11.06
CA GLU A 63 -12.46 9.29 10.90
C GLU A 63 -13.34 9.31 9.63
N SER A 64 -13.16 8.36 8.71
CA SER A 64 -13.94 8.28 7.46
C SER A 64 -15.37 7.74 7.67
N GLU A 65 -16.27 8.01 6.72
CA GLU A 65 -17.65 7.53 6.79
C GLU A 65 -17.78 6.01 6.66
N THR A 66 -16.89 5.37 5.89
CA THR A 66 -16.94 3.93 5.60
C THR A 66 -16.14 3.10 6.59
N MET A 67 -15.25 3.74 7.37
CA MET A 67 -14.22 3.07 8.18
C MET A 67 -13.29 2.18 7.35
N GLU A 68 -13.16 2.47 6.05
CA GLU A 68 -12.30 1.79 5.10
C GLU A 68 -11.54 2.84 4.28
N VAL A 69 -10.51 2.42 3.53
CA VAL A 69 -9.64 3.35 2.76
C VAL A 69 -10.41 4.10 1.67
N ASP A 70 -11.52 3.53 1.16
CA ASP A 70 -12.37 4.17 0.15
C ASP A 70 -13.10 5.43 0.66
N GLY A 71 -13.23 5.58 1.99
CA GLY A 71 -13.82 6.73 2.65
C GLY A 71 -12.85 7.87 2.93
N VAL A 72 -11.54 7.66 2.73
CA VAL A 72 -10.50 8.67 2.99
C VAL A 72 -10.40 9.64 1.81
N GLU A 73 -10.35 10.95 2.09
CA GLU A 73 -10.17 11.94 1.04
C GLU A 73 -8.81 11.79 0.34
N LYS A 74 -8.81 11.84 -0.99
CA LYS A 74 -7.58 11.67 -1.80
C LYS A 74 -6.52 12.73 -1.52
N ASN A 75 -6.90 13.89 -0.98
CA ASN A 75 -5.93 14.92 -0.61
C ASN A 75 -5.12 14.53 0.63
N ASP A 76 -5.72 13.78 1.55
CA ASP A 76 -5.10 13.38 2.83
C ASP A 76 -4.15 12.19 2.66
N PHE A 77 -4.17 11.53 1.50
CA PHE A 77 -3.19 10.51 1.14
C PHE A 77 -1.75 11.02 1.28
N PHE A 78 -1.51 12.31 0.98
CA PHE A 78 -0.17 12.88 1.08
C PHE A 78 0.37 12.89 2.51
N ASP A 79 -0.47 13.02 3.54
CA ASP A 79 -0.05 12.98 4.94
C ASP A 79 0.52 11.60 5.33
N VAL A 80 -0.03 10.54 4.73
CA VAL A 80 0.49 9.17 4.86
C VAL A 80 1.77 9.01 4.05
N VAL A 81 1.85 9.58 2.84
CA VAL A 81 3.06 9.53 1.98
C VAL A 81 4.27 10.16 2.66
N GLU A 82 4.11 11.26 3.40
CA GLU A 82 5.24 11.92 4.09
C GLU A 82 6.00 11.00 5.04
N GLN A 83 5.33 9.98 5.57
CA GLN A 83 5.88 9.02 6.52
C GLN A 83 6.13 7.63 5.88
N CYS A 84 5.81 7.48 4.59
CA CYS A 84 5.91 6.22 3.87
C CYS A 84 7.33 6.00 3.31
N TYR A 85 7.90 4.83 3.57
CA TYR A 85 9.21 4.41 3.06
C TYR A 85 9.14 3.30 2.00
N LEU A 86 7.97 3.09 1.38
CA LEU A 86 7.74 2.14 0.28
C LEU A 86 8.18 0.70 0.62
N CYS A 87 7.59 0.15 1.68
CA CYS A 87 7.90 -1.19 2.18
C CYS A 87 7.27 -2.32 1.35
N ASP A 88 8.03 -3.39 1.14
CA ASP A 88 7.58 -4.60 0.44
C ASP A 88 7.05 -5.70 1.40
N LEU A 89 7.03 -5.47 2.71
CA LEU A 89 6.79 -6.51 3.72
C LEU A 89 5.36 -7.08 3.66
N CYS A 90 4.35 -6.23 3.47
CA CYS A 90 2.95 -6.67 3.33
C CYS A 90 2.65 -7.34 1.99
N TYR A 91 3.43 -7.06 0.95
CA TYR A 91 3.20 -7.58 -0.41
C TYR A 91 3.62 -9.06 -0.54
N LEU A 92 4.71 -9.45 0.13
CA LEU A 92 5.39 -10.72 -0.13
C LEU A 92 5.34 -11.70 1.03
N THR A 93 4.89 -11.26 2.20
CA THR A 93 4.73 -12.15 3.35
C THR A 93 3.37 -12.84 3.27
N LYS A 94 3.29 -13.93 2.51
CA LYS A 94 2.22 -14.92 2.66
C LYS A 94 2.67 -15.96 3.67
N CYS A 95 1.86 -16.19 4.70
CA CYS A 95 2.07 -17.28 5.66
C CYS A 95 2.03 -18.65 4.97
#